data_AF-A0A7X9FBW7-F1
#
_entry.id   AF-A0A7X9FBW7-F1
#
_cell.length_a   1.000
_cell.length_b   1.000
_cell.length_c   1.000
_cell.angle_alpha   90.00
_cell.angle_beta   90.00
_cell.angle_gamma   90.00
#
_symmetry.space_group_name_H-M   'P 1'
#
loop_
_entity.id
_entity.type
_entity.pdbx_description
1 polymer ?
#
loop_
_entity_poly.entity_id
_entity_poly.type
_entity_poly.pdbx_seq_one_letter_code
_entity_poly.pdbx_strand_id
1 'polypeptide(L)'
;MIKITFPDGTVRDYKAGVTGLELAREISPALAREVLSVTVNGEVTDLTRPINSDASIRLHKWDDEEGKHTFWHSSAHLMAEAIEQLWPGTKFGIGPAIENGFYYDIEPGSGRELTDDDLILIENKMKELASQNQPIERKEVSKKEAISYFTKKGDEYKLELINELEDGTISFYSSGTFVDLCRGPHLPSTEPIKAIKVMSLAGAYWRGDEKRKMLTRVYGITFPKQKMLDEYLAFLEEAKKRDHRRIGKELELFTFSPKVGMGLPLWMPKGAEIRASLINFLTSILKKRGYKIVATPHIGNVNLYKTSGHYEKYGESSFRPVSTPQEGEQFMLKPMNCPHHCEIYNATPHSYKDLPLRMAEFGTVYRYEQSGELHGLTRVRSFTQDDAHHFCRPDQLREEFKSIIDLVLYVFRILNFNEFTAQVSLRDPDHKEKYIGTDENWERAERDIIEAAAEMNLNTVIETGEAAFYGPKLDFMVKDAIGRKWQLGTIQVDYNLPERFDLTYNGSDNQKHRPVMIHRTIFGSMERFVAVLIENSAG
;
A
#
# COMPACT_ATOMS: atom_id res chain seq x y z
N MET A 1 -23.68 7.76 -34.70
CA MET A 1 -24.22 7.67 -33.33
C MET A 1 -23.36 6.65 -32.61
N ILE A 2 -23.02 6.89 -31.35
CA ILE A 2 -22.30 5.97 -30.47
C ILE A 2 -23.22 5.54 -29.34
N LYS A 3 -22.98 4.37 -28.76
CA LYS A 3 -23.74 3.82 -27.64
C LYS A 3 -23.00 4.07 -26.33
N ILE A 4 -23.68 4.71 -25.39
CA ILE A 4 -23.17 4.95 -24.04
C ILE A 4 -23.97 4.09 -23.06
N THR A 5 -23.26 3.22 -22.34
CA THR A 5 -23.81 2.34 -21.30
C THR A 5 -23.56 2.94 -19.92
N PHE A 6 -24.62 3.16 -19.16
CA PHE A 6 -24.58 3.70 -17.79
C PHE A 6 -24.45 2.57 -16.75
N PRO A 7 -24.08 2.88 -15.49
CA PRO A 7 -23.89 1.88 -14.44
C PRO A 7 -25.13 1.04 -14.10
N ASP A 8 -26.33 1.55 -14.38
CA ASP A 8 -27.60 0.84 -14.21
C ASP A 8 -27.93 -0.13 -15.36
N GLY A 9 -27.03 -0.26 -16.33
CA GLY A 9 -27.21 -1.07 -17.53
C GLY A 9 -28.01 -0.38 -18.63
N THR A 10 -28.48 0.85 -18.43
CA THR A 10 -29.19 1.58 -19.48
C THR A 10 -28.23 1.98 -20.59
N VAL A 11 -28.68 1.86 -21.84
CA VAL A 11 -27.90 2.21 -23.04
C VAL A 11 -28.63 3.31 -23.79
N ARG A 12 -27.91 4.38 -24.15
CA ARG A 12 -28.46 5.51 -24.92
C ARG A 12 -27.56 5.86 -26.10
N ASP A 13 -28.16 6.39 -27.17
CA ASP A 13 -27.42 6.79 -28.37
C ASP A 13 -27.06 8.28 -28.34
N TYR A 14 -25.78 8.58 -28.60
CA TYR A 14 -25.22 9.93 -28.61
C TYR A 14 -24.52 10.26 -29.93
N LYS A 15 -24.29 11.55 -30.19
CA LYS A 15 -23.37 11.96 -31.26
C LYS A 15 -21.94 11.68 -30.80
N ALA A 16 -21.10 11.23 -31.74
CA ALA A 16 -19.66 11.09 -31.48
C ALA A 16 -19.09 12.46 -31.07
N GLY A 17 -18.26 12.46 -30.04
CA GLY A 17 -17.69 13.65 -29.42
C GLY A 17 -18.42 14.12 -28.15
N VAL A 18 -19.48 13.43 -27.70
CA VAL A 18 -20.12 13.73 -26.41
C VAL A 18 -19.11 13.61 -25.27
N THR A 19 -19.23 14.48 -24.27
CA THR A 19 -18.31 14.55 -23.13
C THR A 19 -18.97 14.05 -21.84
N GLY A 20 -18.17 13.61 -20.86
CA GLY A 20 -18.69 13.23 -19.54
C GLY A 20 -19.50 14.35 -18.87
N LEU A 21 -19.10 15.62 -19.08
CA LEU A 21 -19.81 16.79 -18.57
C LEU A 21 -21.20 16.96 -19.20
N GLU A 22 -21.33 16.73 -20.51
CA GLU A 22 -22.62 16.78 -21.21
C GLU A 22 -23.55 15.66 -20.76
N LEU A 23 -23.01 14.44 -20.59
CA LEU A 23 -23.76 13.30 -20.06
C LEU A 23 -24.27 13.58 -18.64
N ALA A 24 -23.41 14.10 -17.77
CA ALA A 24 -23.80 14.49 -16.41
C ALA A 24 -24.90 15.57 -16.41
N ARG A 25 -24.81 16.54 -17.31
CA ARG A 25 -25.77 17.65 -17.44
C ARG A 25 -27.13 17.18 -17.94
N GLU A 26 -27.17 16.20 -18.83
CA GLU A 26 -28.43 15.58 -19.27
C GLU A 26 -29.13 14.83 -18.14
N ILE A 27 -28.37 14.10 -17.30
CA ILE A 27 -28.94 13.42 -16.13
C ILE A 27 -29.52 14.45 -15.15
N SER A 28 -28.71 15.42 -14.72
CA SER A 28 -29.23 16.60 -14.01
C SER A 28 -28.19 17.73 -13.93
N PRO A 29 -28.65 19.01 -13.90
CA PRO A 29 -27.76 20.14 -13.65
C PRO A 29 -27.04 20.08 -12.28
N ALA A 30 -27.62 19.39 -11.29
CA ALA A 30 -27.00 19.20 -9.99
C ALA A 30 -25.80 18.24 -10.09
N LEU A 31 -25.99 17.10 -10.77
CA LEU A 31 -24.91 16.13 -10.99
C LEU A 31 -23.75 16.75 -11.76
N ALA A 32 -24.02 17.52 -12.81
CA ALA A 32 -22.97 18.21 -13.58
C ALA A 32 -22.09 19.17 -12.76
N ARG A 33 -22.57 19.65 -11.60
CA ARG A 33 -21.77 20.49 -10.68
C ARG A 33 -20.98 19.67 -9.65
N GLU A 34 -21.37 18.42 -9.39
CA GLU A 34 -20.76 17.56 -8.36
C GLU A 34 -19.72 16.59 -8.92
N VAL A 35 -19.84 16.24 -10.19
CA VAL A 35 -18.95 15.28 -10.84
C VAL A 35 -17.59 15.92 -11.11
N LEU A 36 -16.52 15.16 -10.88
CA LEU A 36 -15.13 15.58 -10.97
C LEU A 36 -14.38 14.89 -12.11
N SER A 37 -14.73 13.64 -12.42
CA SER A 37 -14.12 12.84 -13.49
C SER A 37 -15.08 11.77 -14.02
N VAL A 38 -14.70 11.08 -15.10
CA VAL A 38 -15.50 10.01 -15.70
C VAL A 38 -14.61 8.82 -16.07
N THR A 39 -14.99 7.62 -15.64
CA THR A 39 -14.44 6.39 -16.23
C THR A 39 -15.10 6.12 -17.56
N VAL A 40 -14.32 5.84 -18.60
CA VAL A 40 -14.76 5.45 -19.94
C VAL A 40 -14.04 4.14 -20.28
N ASN A 41 -14.78 3.04 -20.45
CA ASN A 41 -14.22 1.70 -20.74
C ASN A 41 -13.11 1.26 -19.76
N GLY A 42 -13.27 1.59 -18.47
CA GLY A 42 -12.31 1.22 -17.42
C GLY A 42 -11.19 2.24 -17.17
N GLU A 43 -11.00 3.24 -18.04
CA GLU A 43 -10.00 4.30 -17.86
C GLU A 43 -10.62 5.58 -17.29
N VAL A 44 -10.03 6.17 -16.24
CA VAL A 44 -10.47 7.46 -15.68
C VAL A 44 -9.98 8.61 -16.56
N THR A 45 -10.88 9.48 -17.00
CA THR A 45 -10.62 10.55 -17.97
C THR A 45 -11.28 11.87 -17.56
N ASP A 46 -10.86 12.97 -18.21
CA ASP A 46 -11.41 14.31 -17.99
C ASP A 46 -12.88 14.38 -18.39
N LEU A 47 -13.67 15.19 -17.67
CA LEU A 47 -15.08 15.38 -18.02
C LEU A 47 -15.29 16.07 -19.36
N THR A 48 -14.31 16.79 -19.85
CA THR A 48 -14.35 17.52 -21.13
C THR A 48 -13.75 16.72 -22.29
N ARG A 49 -13.19 15.52 -22.03
CA ARG A 49 -12.61 14.68 -23.07
C ARG A 49 -13.73 14.08 -23.96
N PRO A 50 -13.67 14.25 -25.29
CA PRO A 50 -14.70 13.71 -26.20
C PRO A 50 -14.68 12.19 -26.26
N ILE A 51 -15.86 11.58 -26.22
CA ILE A 51 -16.07 10.14 -26.40
C ILE A 51 -16.48 9.89 -27.86
N ASN A 52 -15.64 9.17 -28.61
CA ASN A 52 -15.80 9.00 -30.06
C ASN A 52 -16.23 7.59 -30.50
N SER A 53 -16.33 6.66 -29.57
CA SER A 53 -16.74 5.27 -29.80
C SER A 53 -17.73 4.82 -28.74
N ASP A 54 -18.36 3.67 -28.95
CA ASP A 54 -19.21 3.04 -27.94
C ASP A 54 -18.42 2.85 -26.64
N ALA A 55 -19.06 3.14 -25.51
CA ALA A 55 -18.39 3.12 -24.22
C ALA A 55 -19.32 2.80 -23.05
N SER A 56 -18.78 2.11 -22.05
CA SER A 56 -19.34 2.10 -20.70
C SER A 56 -18.78 3.27 -19.90
N ILE A 57 -19.65 3.93 -19.13
CA ILE A 57 -19.23 5.08 -18.32
C ILE A 57 -19.60 4.96 -16.84
N ARG A 58 -18.81 5.63 -15.99
CA ARG A 58 -19.15 5.90 -14.58
C ARG A 58 -18.71 7.31 -14.24
N LEU A 59 -19.64 8.13 -13.74
CA LEU A 59 -19.36 9.49 -13.29
C LEU A 59 -18.93 9.46 -11.83
N HIS A 60 -17.85 10.16 -11.50
CA HIS A 60 -17.25 10.15 -10.16
C HIS A 60 -17.46 11.48 -9.46
N LYS A 61 -17.99 11.42 -8.23
CA LYS A 61 -18.16 12.58 -7.35
C LYS A 61 -16.98 12.69 -6.38
N TRP A 62 -17.06 13.68 -5.49
CA TRP A 62 -16.10 13.85 -4.41
C TRP A 62 -15.92 12.60 -3.52
N ASP A 63 -16.97 11.82 -3.28
CA ASP A 63 -16.88 10.67 -2.39
C ASP A 63 -16.23 9.44 -3.03
N ASP A 64 -16.07 9.44 -4.36
CA ASP A 64 -15.36 8.41 -5.12
C ASP A 64 -13.83 8.67 -5.11
N GLU A 65 -13.02 7.62 -5.02
CA GLU A 65 -11.55 7.72 -4.98
C GLU A 65 -10.99 8.36 -6.26
N GLU A 66 -11.53 7.99 -7.42
CA GLU A 66 -11.18 8.52 -8.74
C GLU A 66 -11.50 10.03 -8.85
N GLY A 67 -12.57 10.47 -8.19
CA GLY A 67 -12.96 11.88 -8.11
C GLY A 67 -11.99 12.69 -7.26
N LYS A 68 -11.62 12.20 -6.07
CA LYS A 68 -10.61 12.85 -5.20
C LYS A 68 -9.25 12.92 -5.87
N HIS A 69 -8.83 11.83 -6.51
CA HIS A 69 -7.55 11.77 -7.22
C HIS A 69 -7.48 12.85 -8.31
N THR A 70 -8.51 12.97 -9.15
CA THR A 70 -8.60 14.01 -10.20
C THR A 70 -8.59 15.42 -9.62
N PHE A 71 -9.30 15.63 -8.51
CA PHE A 71 -9.36 16.92 -7.82
C PHE A 71 -8.01 17.35 -7.26
N TRP A 72 -7.33 16.45 -6.55
CA TRP A 72 -6.02 16.71 -5.98
C TRP A 72 -4.93 16.85 -7.03
N HIS A 73 -5.01 16.12 -8.14
CA HIS A 73 -4.10 16.29 -9.27
C HIS A 73 -4.23 17.69 -9.89
N SER A 74 -5.45 18.19 -10.03
CA SER A 74 -5.71 19.58 -10.47
C SER A 74 -5.22 20.60 -9.45
N SER A 75 -5.31 20.28 -8.16
CA SER A 75 -4.79 21.13 -7.09
C SER A 75 -3.26 21.19 -7.07
N ALA A 76 -2.58 20.12 -7.48
CA ALA A 76 -1.12 20.12 -7.68
C ALA A 76 -0.71 21.10 -8.78
N HIS A 77 -1.42 21.13 -9.91
CA HIS A 77 -1.18 22.11 -10.97
C HIS A 77 -1.45 23.55 -10.53
N LEU A 78 -2.54 23.78 -9.76
CA LEU A 78 -2.82 25.09 -9.16
C LEU A 78 -1.69 25.54 -8.22
N MET A 79 -1.14 24.63 -7.42
CA MET A 79 0.01 24.91 -6.56
C MET A 79 1.26 25.23 -7.39
N ALA A 80 1.51 24.50 -8.48
CA ALA A 80 2.62 24.77 -9.38
C ALA A 80 2.50 26.13 -10.07
N GLU A 81 1.31 26.52 -10.52
CA GLU A 81 1.07 27.86 -11.06
C GLU A 81 1.32 28.95 -10.00
N ALA A 82 0.83 28.74 -8.77
CA ALA A 82 1.05 29.69 -7.67
C ALA A 82 2.55 29.89 -7.40
N ILE A 83 3.31 28.80 -7.34
CA ILE A 83 4.76 28.80 -7.13
C ILE A 83 5.48 29.49 -8.30
N GLU A 84 5.10 29.20 -9.55
CA GLU A 84 5.71 29.82 -10.74
C GLU A 84 5.44 31.33 -10.80
N GLN A 85 4.25 31.80 -10.36
CA GLN A 85 3.97 33.24 -10.28
C GLN A 85 4.70 33.94 -9.13
N LEU A 86 4.87 33.26 -7.98
CA LEU A 86 5.62 33.80 -6.84
C LEU A 86 7.12 33.84 -7.12
N TRP A 87 7.63 32.79 -7.75
CA TRP A 87 9.06 32.61 -8.07
C TRP A 87 9.24 32.13 -9.52
N PRO A 88 9.23 33.06 -10.48
CA PRO A 88 9.39 32.74 -11.90
C PRO A 88 10.70 32.01 -12.20
N GLY A 89 10.64 31.04 -13.10
CA GLY A 89 11.79 30.19 -13.45
C GLY A 89 11.99 29.02 -12.49
N THR A 90 10.98 28.67 -11.69
CA THR A 90 10.97 27.44 -10.93
C THR A 90 10.88 26.26 -11.90
N LYS A 91 11.70 25.23 -11.69
CA LYS A 91 11.62 24.00 -12.48
C LYS A 91 10.74 23.00 -11.77
N PHE A 92 9.93 22.28 -12.53
CA PHE A 92 8.91 21.39 -11.99
C PHE A 92 9.23 19.94 -12.35
N GLY A 93 9.30 19.09 -11.33
CA GLY A 93 9.47 17.65 -11.48
C GLY A 93 8.13 16.93 -11.58
N ILE A 94 7.89 16.04 -10.60
CA ILE A 94 6.71 15.17 -10.53
C ILE A 94 5.77 15.70 -9.44
N GLY A 95 4.47 15.79 -9.76
CA GLY A 95 3.45 16.28 -8.84
C GLY A 95 2.16 15.47 -8.86
N PRO A 96 2.13 14.27 -8.25
CA PRO A 96 0.99 13.38 -8.30
C PRO A 96 -0.02 13.69 -7.18
N ALA A 97 -1.26 13.26 -7.39
CA ALA A 97 -2.19 13.06 -6.29
C ALA A 97 -1.77 11.82 -5.47
N ILE A 98 -2.05 11.86 -4.16
CA ILE A 98 -1.79 10.79 -3.21
C ILE A 98 -3.06 10.55 -2.36
N GLU A 99 -3.05 9.51 -1.51
CA GLU A 99 -4.22 9.11 -0.70
C GLU A 99 -4.86 10.27 0.09
N ASN A 100 -4.05 11.22 0.57
CA ASN A 100 -4.49 12.34 1.40
C ASN A 100 -3.95 13.69 0.88
N GLY A 101 -4.18 13.98 -0.40
CA GLY A 101 -3.80 15.26 -1.02
C GLY A 101 -2.89 15.07 -2.22
N PHE A 102 -1.84 15.89 -2.31
CA PHE A 102 -0.88 15.88 -3.41
C PHE A 102 0.47 16.41 -2.94
N TYR A 103 1.49 16.22 -3.77
CA TYR A 103 2.75 16.95 -3.62
C TYR A 103 3.24 17.46 -4.96
N TYR A 104 4.26 18.32 -4.94
CA TYR A 104 5.03 18.68 -6.13
C TYR A 104 6.52 18.77 -5.80
N ASP A 105 7.34 18.05 -6.57
CA ASP A 105 8.79 18.18 -6.52
C ASP A 105 9.24 19.37 -7.38
N ILE A 106 9.92 20.33 -6.76
CA ILE A 106 10.33 21.57 -7.42
C ILE A 106 11.78 21.92 -7.14
N GLU A 107 12.36 22.68 -8.06
CA GLU A 107 13.62 23.38 -7.88
C GLU A 107 13.36 24.88 -8.07
N PRO A 108 13.26 25.65 -6.97
CA PRO A 108 13.16 27.09 -7.06
C PRO A 108 14.33 27.70 -7.83
N GLY A 109 14.05 28.69 -8.67
CA GLY A 109 15.07 29.42 -9.41
C GLY A 109 16.09 30.11 -8.49
N SER A 110 17.28 30.40 -9.04
CA SER A 110 18.30 31.24 -8.40
C SER A 110 18.84 30.76 -7.04
N GLY A 111 18.72 29.46 -6.74
CA GLY A 111 19.24 28.89 -5.49
C GLY A 111 18.43 29.22 -4.24
N ARG A 112 17.16 29.63 -4.40
CA ARG A 112 16.24 29.87 -3.28
C ARG A 112 15.92 28.54 -2.59
N GLU A 113 15.94 28.56 -1.26
CA GLU A 113 15.38 27.48 -0.43
C GLU A 113 14.01 27.92 0.09
N LEU A 114 13.02 27.02 0.03
CA LEU A 114 11.72 27.28 0.62
C LEU A 114 11.74 27.02 2.13
N THR A 115 10.99 27.84 2.85
CA THR A 115 10.84 27.81 4.31
C THR A 115 9.39 27.63 4.70
N ASP A 116 9.11 27.36 5.98
CA ASP A 116 7.74 27.23 6.47
C ASP A 116 6.90 28.52 6.28
N ASP A 117 7.55 29.69 6.28
CA ASP A 117 6.90 30.98 6.01
C ASP A 117 6.39 31.08 4.57
N ASP A 118 7.06 30.40 3.62
CA ASP A 118 6.65 30.37 2.21
C ASP A 118 5.36 29.58 2.01
N LEU A 119 5.01 28.64 2.90
CA LEU A 119 3.78 27.85 2.80
C LEU A 119 2.54 28.75 2.82
N ILE A 120 2.55 29.78 3.65
CA ILE A 120 1.45 30.75 3.75
C ILE A 120 1.35 31.59 2.47
N LEU A 121 2.50 31.95 1.87
CA LEU A 121 2.53 32.69 0.60
C LEU A 121 1.94 31.87 -0.54
N ILE A 122 2.36 30.60 -0.66
CA ILE A 122 1.84 29.66 -1.66
C ILE A 122 0.33 29.46 -1.45
N GLU A 123 -0.11 29.20 -0.22
CA GLU A 123 -1.51 28.97 0.12
C GLU A 123 -2.39 30.16 -0.28
N ASN A 124 -1.95 31.39 0.04
CA ASN A 124 -2.68 32.61 -0.32
C ASN A 124 -2.74 32.81 -1.84
N LYS A 125 -1.64 32.54 -2.55
CA LYS A 125 -1.60 32.66 -4.00
C LYS A 125 -2.49 31.61 -4.69
N MET A 126 -2.53 30.39 -4.18
CA MET A 126 -3.46 29.36 -4.67
C MET A 126 -4.92 29.77 -4.49
N LYS A 127 -5.28 30.38 -3.34
CA LYS A 127 -6.64 30.90 -3.10
C LYS A 127 -7.01 32.00 -4.07
N GLU A 128 -6.08 32.92 -4.36
CA GLU A 128 -6.25 33.96 -5.38
C GLU A 128 -6.53 33.34 -6.76
N LEU A 129 -5.70 32.40 -7.21
CA LEU A 129 -5.83 31.76 -8.52
C LEU A 129 -7.09 30.89 -8.64
N ALA A 130 -7.47 30.17 -7.59
CA ALA A 130 -8.71 29.38 -7.56
C ALA A 130 -9.96 30.27 -7.74
N SER A 131 -9.95 31.46 -7.14
CA SER A 131 -11.07 32.41 -7.25
C SER A 131 -11.29 32.95 -8.66
N GLN A 132 -10.28 32.83 -9.54
CA GLN A 132 -10.36 33.26 -10.94
C GLN A 132 -11.13 32.27 -11.82
N ASN A 133 -11.45 31.06 -11.33
CA ASN A 133 -12.13 30.01 -12.11
C ASN A 133 -11.48 29.79 -13.48
N GLN A 134 -10.19 29.53 -13.48
CA GLN A 134 -9.42 29.34 -14.71
C GLN A 134 -9.85 28.02 -15.37
N PRO A 135 -10.13 28.02 -16.69
CA PRO A 135 -10.36 26.78 -17.42
C PRO A 135 -9.07 25.97 -17.47
N ILE A 136 -9.20 24.65 -17.31
CA ILE A 136 -8.08 23.72 -17.48
C ILE A 136 -8.26 23.04 -18.84
N GLU A 137 -7.33 23.27 -19.74
CA GLU A 137 -7.41 22.81 -21.12
C GLU A 137 -6.35 21.77 -21.43
N ARG A 138 -6.78 20.61 -21.93
CA ARG A 138 -5.89 19.56 -22.44
C ARG A 138 -5.59 19.82 -23.92
N LYS A 139 -4.32 19.75 -24.28
CA LYS A 139 -3.87 19.82 -25.68
C LYS A 139 -2.92 18.67 -25.99
N GLU A 140 -3.23 17.91 -27.03
CA GLU A 140 -2.28 16.94 -27.59
C GLU A 140 -1.18 17.66 -28.34
N VAL A 141 0.06 17.26 -28.11
CA VAL A 141 1.25 17.88 -28.70
C VAL A 141 2.21 16.81 -29.17
N SER A 142 2.92 17.09 -30.25
CA SER A 142 4.00 16.21 -30.70
C SER A 142 5.17 16.24 -29.74
N LYS A 143 5.96 15.15 -29.70
CA LYS A 143 7.20 15.08 -28.92
C LYS A 143 8.15 16.23 -29.25
N LYS A 144 8.22 16.61 -30.54
CA LYS A 144 9.04 17.73 -31.01
C LYS A 144 8.59 19.08 -30.44
N GLU A 145 7.29 19.35 -30.45
CA GLU A 145 6.73 20.58 -29.86
C GLU A 145 6.97 20.61 -28.35
N ALA A 146 6.77 19.48 -27.69
CA ALA A 146 6.96 19.37 -26.25
C ALA A 146 8.42 19.63 -25.84
N ILE A 147 9.38 19.00 -26.52
CA ILE A 147 10.82 19.25 -26.33
C ILE A 147 11.15 20.73 -26.58
N SER A 148 10.63 21.31 -27.67
CA SER A 148 10.91 22.71 -28.00
C SER A 148 10.39 23.67 -26.93
N TYR A 149 9.21 23.41 -26.37
CA TYR A 149 8.62 24.23 -25.32
C TYR A 149 9.47 24.20 -24.04
N PHE A 150 9.77 23.01 -23.52
CA PHE A 150 10.52 22.88 -22.26
C PHE A 150 12.00 23.21 -22.38
N THR A 151 12.59 23.09 -23.57
CA THR A 151 13.93 23.61 -23.85
C THR A 151 13.96 25.13 -23.71
N LYS A 152 12.94 25.82 -24.24
CA LYS A 152 12.84 27.28 -24.12
C LYS A 152 12.54 27.72 -22.67
N LYS A 153 11.75 26.93 -21.93
CA LYS A 153 11.45 27.17 -20.51
C LYS A 153 12.68 26.92 -19.61
N GLY A 154 13.62 26.08 -20.04
CA GLY A 154 14.81 25.71 -19.25
C GLY A 154 14.52 24.65 -18.19
N ASP A 155 13.51 23.80 -18.40
CA ASP A 155 13.09 22.77 -17.46
C ASP A 155 13.65 21.39 -17.87
N GLU A 156 14.81 21.04 -17.31
CA GLU A 156 15.52 19.80 -17.62
C GLU A 156 14.76 18.55 -17.16
N TYR A 157 13.99 18.64 -16.08
CA TYR A 157 13.23 17.51 -15.54
C TYR A 157 12.11 17.09 -16.49
N LYS A 158 11.40 18.06 -17.06
CA LYS A 158 10.35 17.78 -18.06
C LYS A 158 10.94 17.25 -19.37
N LEU A 159 12.12 17.72 -19.78
CA LEU A 159 12.81 17.17 -20.95
C LEU A 159 13.19 15.70 -20.76
N GLU A 160 13.70 15.32 -19.59
CA GLU A 160 13.97 13.90 -19.26
C GLU A 160 12.70 13.05 -19.37
N LEU A 161 11.59 13.52 -18.79
CA LEU A 161 10.31 12.80 -18.87
C LEU A 161 9.83 12.65 -20.32
N ILE A 162 9.90 13.70 -21.14
CA ILE A 162 9.46 13.65 -22.55
C ILE A 162 10.30 12.67 -23.36
N ASN A 163 11.61 12.58 -23.09
CA ASN A 163 12.48 11.68 -23.83
C ASN A 163 12.09 10.20 -23.69
N GLU A 164 11.47 9.82 -22.58
CA GLU A 164 10.98 8.46 -22.30
C GLU A 164 9.57 8.19 -22.87
N LEU A 165 8.85 9.23 -23.31
CA LEU A 165 7.50 9.09 -23.86
C LEU A 165 7.52 8.84 -25.37
N GLU A 166 6.61 8.00 -25.85
CA GLU A 166 6.38 7.79 -27.28
C GLU A 166 5.61 8.98 -27.88
N ASP A 167 5.93 9.31 -29.13
CA ASP A 167 5.21 10.38 -29.84
C ASP A 167 3.73 10.00 -30.01
N GLY A 168 2.84 11.01 -29.97
CA GLY A 168 1.38 10.80 -29.95
C GLY A 168 0.79 10.44 -28.58
N THR A 169 1.60 10.16 -27.56
CA THR A 169 1.10 9.92 -26.18
C THR A 169 1.20 11.15 -25.26
N ILE A 170 1.66 12.27 -25.81
CA ILE A 170 2.06 13.45 -25.06
C ILE A 170 0.94 14.49 -25.07
N SER A 171 0.59 14.98 -23.88
CA SER A 171 -0.35 16.07 -23.71
C SER A 171 0.18 17.14 -22.77
N PHE A 172 -0.25 18.36 -23.04
CA PHE A 172 -0.12 19.49 -22.14
C PHE A 172 -1.46 19.79 -21.49
N TYR A 173 -1.39 20.20 -20.23
CA TYR A 173 -2.50 20.85 -19.55
C TYR A 173 -2.12 22.29 -19.27
N SER A 174 -3.00 23.22 -19.64
CA SER A 174 -2.84 24.64 -19.38
C SER A 174 -3.94 25.15 -18.45
N SER A 175 -3.55 25.92 -17.44
CA SER A 175 -4.43 26.67 -16.54
C SER A 175 -3.82 28.04 -16.33
N GLY A 176 -4.59 29.10 -16.62
CA GLY A 176 -4.09 30.47 -16.47
C GLY A 176 -2.78 30.72 -17.22
N THR A 177 -1.71 31.01 -16.49
CA THR A 177 -0.37 31.23 -17.06
C THR A 177 0.51 29.99 -17.10
N PHE A 178 0.06 28.89 -16.50
CA PHE A 178 0.84 27.68 -16.32
C PHE A 178 0.52 26.63 -17.38
N VAL A 179 1.56 25.99 -17.90
CA VAL A 179 1.47 24.87 -18.83
C VAL A 179 2.38 23.77 -18.30
N ASP A 180 1.84 22.55 -18.22
CA ASP A 180 2.60 21.40 -17.78
C ASP A 180 2.42 20.15 -18.64
N LEU A 181 3.46 19.31 -18.64
CA LEU A 181 3.44 17.97 -19.21
C LEU A 181 2.71 17.03 -18.25
N CYS A 182 1.50 16.64 -18.61
CA CYS A 182 0.68 15.76 -17.81
C CYS A 182 -0.26 14.94 -18.69
N ARG A 183 -0.60 13.72 -18.25
CA ARG A 183 -1.61 12.86 -18.90
C ARG A 183 -3.03 13.15 -18.42
N GLY A 184 -3.16 13.68 -17.21
CA GLY A 184 -4.43 13.89 -16.51
C GLY A 184 -4.93 12.64 -15.80
N PRO A 185 -6.23 12.57 -15.47
CA PRO A 185 -7.24 13.60 -15.73
C PRO A 185 -7.12 14.83 -14.81
N HIS A 186 -7.78 15.91 -15.21
CA HIS A 186 -7.97 17.15 -14.46
C HIS A 186 -9.45 17.58 -14.41
N LEU A 187 -9.76 18.47 -13.46
CA LEU A 187 -11.05 19.15 -13.37
C LEU A 187 -11.25 20.07 -14.60
N PRO A 188 -12.50 20.40 -14.97
CA PRO A 188 -12.75 21.35 -16.06
C PRO A 188 -12.25 22.78 -15.78
N SER A 189 -12.19 23.17 -14.51
CA SER A 189 -11.71 24.48 -14.07
C SER A 189 -11.24 24.43 -12.61
N THR A 190 -10.65 25.53 -12.15
CA THR A 190 -10.17 25.66 -10.76
C THR A 190 -11.27 26.00 -9.73
N GLU A 191 -12.50 26.32 -10.16
CA GLU A 191 -13.61 26.74 -9.27
C GLU A 191 -13.98 25.74 -8.16
N PRO A 192 -13.93 24.40 -8.38
CA PRO A 192 -14.21 23.45 -7.32
C PRO A 192 -13.19 23.48 -6.17
N ILE A 193 -11.97 24.01 -6.38
CA ILE A 193 -10.89 24.03 -5.39
C ILE A 193 -11.08 25.24 -4.46
N LYS A 194 -11.72 25.05 -3.31
CA LYS A 194 -12.11 26.18 -2.43
C LYS A 194 -11.29 26.26 -1.15
N ALA A 195 -11.20 25.15 -0.43
CA ALA A 195 -10.44 25.08 0.82
C ALA A 195 -9.05 24.55 0.53
N ILE A 196 -8.01 25.31 0.86
CA ILE A 196 -6.64 25.04 0.47
C ILE A 196 -5.74 25.10 1.70
N LYS A 197 -4.90 24.08 1.87
CA LYS A 197 -3.85 24.04 2.88
C LYS A 197 -2.56 23.53 2.27
N VAL A 198 -1.49 24.31 2.37
CA VAL A 198 -0.13 23.84 2.09
C VAL A 198 0.43 23.30 3.41
N MET A 199 0.87 22.04 3.40
CA MET A 199 1.06 21.24 4.60
C MET A 199 2.49 21.29 5.13
N SER A 200 3.47 20.94 4.30
CA SER A 200 4.86 20.76 4.73
C SER A 200 5.82 20.72 3.54
N LEU A 201 7.11 20.92 3.83
CA LEU A 201 8.22 20.71 2.90
C LEU A 201 8.96 19.42 3.24
N ALA A 202 9.51 18.76 2.23
CA ALA A 202 10.44 17.64 2.39
C ALA A 202 11.52 17.67 1.29
N GLY A 203 12.65 17.01 1.53
CA GLY A 203 13.63 16.75 0.47
C GLY A 203 13.23 15.50 -0.33
N ALA A 204 13.37 15.54 -1.65
CA ALA A 204 13.17 14.39 -2.51
C ALA A 204 14.28 14.32 -3.56
N TYR A 205 14.86 13.13 -3.76
CA TYR A 205 15.81 12.94 -4.84
C TYR A 205 15.10 12.71 -6.17
N TRP A 206 15.59 13.32 -7.24
CA TRP A 206 15.02 13.12 -8.57
C TRP A 206 15.07 11.62 -8.96
N ARG A 207 13.91 11.05 -9.27
CA ARG A 207 13.69 9.61 -9.51
C ARG A 207 14.08 8.68 -8.34
N GLY A 208 14.20 9.21 -7.13
CA GLY A 208 14.64 8.45 -5.96
C GLY A 208 16.13 8.06 -5.97
N ASP A 209 16.93 8.62 -6.88
CA ASP A 209 18.37 8.36 -6.94
C ASP A 209 19.14 9.38 -6.11
N GLU A 210 19.68 8.94 -4.97
CA GLU A 210 20.46 9.75 -4.02
C GLU A 210 21.70 10.44 -4.65
N LYS A 211 22.16 9.97 -5.81
CA LYS A 211 23.28 10.60 -6.54
C LYS A 211 22.83 11.79 -7.38
N ARG A 212 21.52 11.98 -7.58
CA ARG A 212 20.96 13.08 -8.36
C ARG A 212 20.65 14.27 -7.46
N LYS A 213 20.28 15.38 -8.09
CA LYS A 213 19.95 16.62 -7.40
C LYS A 213 18.77 16.42 -6.45
N MET A 214 18.89 16.98 -5.26
CA MET A 214 17.80 17.02 -4.28
C MET A 214 16.84 18.16 -4.65
N LEU A 215 15.56 17.82 -4.78
CA LEU A 215 14.43 18.71 -5.01
C LEU A 215 13.72 19.02 -3.69
N THR A 216 12.97 20.11 -3.68
CA THR A 216 12.05 20.42 -2.59
C THR A 216 10.66 19.88 -2.94
N ARG A 217 10.16 18.95 -2.15
CA ARG A 217 8.80 18.44 -2.23
C ARG A 217 7.86 19.30 -1.39
N VAL A 218 6.89 19.93 -2.00
CA VAL A 218 5.84 20.70 -1.32
C VAL A 218 4.58 19.84 -1.23
N TYR A 219 4.09 19.57 -0.02
CA TYR A 219 2.83 18.84 0.20
C TYR A 219 1.66 19.80 0.36
N GLY A 220 0.52 19.43 -0.22
CA GLY A 220 -0.72 20.19 -0.11
C GLY A 220 -1.96 19.29 -0.02
N ILE A 221 -3.03 19.84 0.53
CA ILE A 221 -4.35 19.22 0.50
C ILE A 221 -5.41 20.28 0.24
N THR A 222 -6.44 19.89 -0.52
CA THR A 222 -7.54 20.77 -0.90
C THR A 222 -8.88 20.05 -0.80
N PHE A 223 -9.94 20.84 -0.61
CA PHE A 223 -11.31 20.34 -0.52
C PHE A 223 -12.31 21.27 -1.22
N PRO A 224 -13.48 20.76 -1.65
CA PRO A 224 -14.55 21.59 -2.20
C PRO A 224 -15.20 22.54 -1.20
N LYS A 225 -15.03 22.30 0.11
CA LYS A 225 -15.69 23.07 1.18
C LYS A 225 -14.74 23.25 2.38
N GLN A 226 -14.77 24.44 3.00
CA GLN A 226 -13.95 24.77 4.18
C GLN A 226 -14.18 23.82 5.35
N LYS A 227 -15.44 23.46 5.62
CA LYS A 227 -15.80 22.51 6.68
C LYS A 227 -15.03 21.18 6.58
N MET A 228 -14.77 20.69 5.37
CA MET A 228 -14.07 19.42 5.15
C MET A 228 -12.58 19.54 5.46
N LEU A 229 -11.98 20.69 5.13
CA LEU A 229 -10.61 20.99 5.53
C LEU A 229 -10.49 21.11 7.05
N ASP A 230 -11.45 21.79 7.70
CA ASP A 230 -11.45 21.94 9.15
C ASP A 230 -11.58 20.58 9.86
N GLU A 231 -12.48 19.71 9.38
CA GLU A 231 -12.63 18.33 9.85
C GLU A 231 -11.35 17.51 9.65
N TYR A 232 -10.70 17.64 8.48
CA TYR A 232 -9.44 16.97 8.20
C TYR A 232 -8.29 17.44 9.10
N LEU A 233 -8.17 18.76 9.32
CA LEU A 233 -7.14 19.32 10.21
C LEU A 233 -7.39 18.93 11.67
N ALA A 234 -8.64 18.94 12.13
CA ALA A 234 -9.00 18.47 13.46
C ALA A 234 -8.66 16.98 13.64
N PHE A 235 -8.91 16.17 12.62
CA PHE A 235 -8.53 14.78 12.58
C PHE A 235 -7.01 14.57 12.64
N LEU A 236 -6.21 15.35 11.90
CA LEU A 236 -4.75 15.29 11.97
C LEU A 236 -4.20 15.68 13.35
N GLU A 237 -4.80 16.67 14.00
CA GLU A 237 -4.40 17.06 15.35
C GLU A 237 -4.74 15.99 16.39
N GLU A 238 -5.91 15.36 16.28
CA GLU A 238 -6.25 14.20 17.11
C GLU A 238 -5.33 13.00 16.82
N ALA A 239 -4.96 12.80 15.56
CA ALA A 239 -4.03 11.77 15.15
C ALA A 239 -2.63 11.94 15.77
N LYS A 240 -2.11 13.17 15.76
CA LYS A 240 -0.83 13.50 16.43
C LYS A 240 -0.87 13.25 17.93
N LYS A 241 -2.00 13.51 18.58
CA LYS A 241 -2.16 13.18 20.02
C LYS A 241 -2.11 11.68 20.26
N ARG A 242 -2.66 10.87 19.35
CA ARG A 242 -2.71 9.41 19.51
C ARG A 242 -1.43 8.70 19.10
N ASP A 243 -0.50 9.39 18.46
CA ASP A 243 0.76 8.82 17.96
C ASP A 243 1.49 7.98 19.03
N HIS A 244 1.66 6.68 18.74
CA HIS A 244 2.29 5.73 19.66
C HIS A 244 3.73 6.10 20.02
N ARG A 245 4.43 6.89 19.21
CA ARG A 245 5.79 7.36 19.49
C ARG A 245 5.80 8.42 20.58
N ARG A 246 4.79 9.29 20.59
CA ARG A 246 4.59 10.30 21.63
C ARG A 246 4.15 9.62 22.92
N ILE A 247 3.07 8.85 22.85
CA ILE A 247 2.48 8.17 24.01
C ILE A 247 3.44 7.13 24.58
N GLY A 248 4.08 6.33 23.74
CA GLY A 248 5.05 5.32 24.16
C GLY A 248 6.26 5.90 24.89
N LYS A 249 6.66 7.14 24.56
CA LYS A 249 7.67 7.87 25.31
C LYS A 249 7.13 8.40 26.64
N GLU A 250 5.93 9.00 26.64
CA GLU A 250 5.28 9.55 27.84
C GLU A 250 4.97 8.48 28.90
N LEU A 251 4.55 7.30 28.45
CA LEU A 251 4.21 6.16 29.31
C LEU A 251 5.40 5.25 29.59
N GLU A 252 6.57 5.53 29.03
CA GLU A 252 7.78 4.71 29.15
C GLU A 252 7.58 3.25 28.71
N LEU A 253 6.95 3.05 27.55
CA LEU A 253 6.69 1.72 26.99
C LEU A 253 7.86 1.18 26.18
N PHE A 254 8.48 2.03 25.35
CA PHE A 254 9.62 1.65 24.52
C PHE A 254 10.49 2.87 24.21
N THR A 255 11.73 2.61 23.81
CA THR A 255 12.65 3.65 23.35
C THR A 255 13.49 3.16 22.18
N PHE A 256 14.13 4.09 21.48
CA PHE A 256 15.10 3.80 20.43
C PHE A 256 16.43 4.43 20.81
N SER A 257 17.52 3.70 20.56
CA SER A 257 18.88 4.19 20.81
C SER A 257 19.66 4.18 19.50
N PRO A 258 20.19 5.35 19.05
CA PRO A 258 21.07 5.39 17.88
C PRO A 258 22.30 4.48 18.04
N LYS A 259 22.75 4.21 19.27
CA LYS A 259 23.84 3.28 19.56
C LYS A 259 23.46 1.81 19.36
N VAL A 260 22.18 1.47 19.51
CA VAL A 260 21.67 0.12 19.24
C VAL A 260 21.39 -0.07 17.76
N GLY A 261 20.82 0.94 17.11
CA GLY A 261 20.55 0.97 15.68
C GLY A 261 19.11 1.37 15.36
N MET A 262 18.91 1.95 14.17
CA MET A 262 17.58 2.37 13.71
C MET A 262 16.67 1.17 13.45
N GLY A 263 15.40 1.29 13.84
CA GLY A 263 14.40 0.24 13.64
C GLY A 263 14.56 -0.95 14.58
N LEU A 264 15.31 -0.80 15.68
CA LEU A 264 15.51 -1.82 16.72
C LEU A 264 14.92 -1.30 18.04
N PRO A 265 13.63 -1.55 18.32
CA PRO A 265 12.98 -1.03 19.51
C PRO A 265 13.51 -1.70 20.78
N LEU A 266 13.75 -0.87 21.80
CA LEU A 266 14.03 -1.31 23.16
C LEU A 266 12.75 -1.26 23.97
N TRP A 267 12.18 -2.43 24.26
CA TRP A 267 11.01 -2.57 25.12
C TRP A 267 11.38 -2.24 26.57
N MET A 268 10.76 -1.20 27.13
CA MET A 268 10.94 -0.80 28.53
C MET A 268 9.97 -1.59 29.42
N PRO A 269 10.13 -1.62 30.77
CA PRO A 269 9.43 -2.58 31.63
C PRO A 269 7.91 -2.66 31.40
N LYS A 270 7.22 -1.52 31.30
CA LYS A 270 5.76 -1.47 31.06
C LYS A 270 5.38 -1.99 29.67
N GLY A 271 6.13 -1.61 28.62
CA GLY A 271 5.88 -2.13 27.27
C GLY A 271 6.19 -3.62 27.15
N ALA A 272 7.22 -4.10 27.84
CA ALA A 272 7.55 -5.51 27.92
C ALA A 272 6.44 -6.31 28.61
N GLU A 273 5.79 -5.76 29.63
CA GLU A 273 4.65 -6.38 30.31
C GLU A 273 3.40 -6.46 29.41
N ILE A 274 3.11 -5.40 28.64
CA ILE A 274 2.06 -5.43 27.60
C ILE A 274 2.35 -6.54 26.59
N ARG A 275 3.57 -6.57 26.05
CA ARG A 275 4.01 -7.58 25.09
C ARG A 275 3.88 -9.00 25.66
N ALA A 276 4.32 -9.23 26.89
CA ALA A 276 4.23 -10.53 27.55
C ALA A 276 2.76 -10.95 27.77
N SER A 277 1.90 -10.01 28.16
CA SER A 277 0.46 -10.25 28.37
C SER A 277 -0.23 -10.70 27.08
N LEU A 278 0.06 -10.04 25.95
CA LEU A 278 -0.46 -10.41 24.64
C LEU A 278 0.04 -11.79 24.18
N ILE A 279 1.33 -12.09 24.36
CA ILE A 279 1.92 -13.41 24.05
C ILE A 279 1.25 -14.50 24.87
N ASN A 280 1.09 -14.29 26.18
CA ASN A 280 0.49 -15.25 27.10
C ASN A 280 -1.00 -15.49 26.76
N PHE A 281 -1.73 -14.40 26.50
CA PHE A 281 -3.13 -14.45 26.08
C PHE A 281 -3.32 -15.32 24.84
N LEU A 282 -2.61 -15.01 23.75
CA LEU A 282 -2.77 -15.75 22.51
C LEU A 282 -2.25 -17.17 22.64
N THR A 283 -1.10 -17.39 23.30
CA THR A 283 -0.57 -18.74 23.57
C THR A 283 -1.60 -19.63 24.28
N SER A 284 -2.34 -19.08 25.26
CA SER A 284 -3.37 -19.83 25.99
C SER A 284 -4.52 -20.30 25.08
N ILE A 285 -4.91 -19.47 24.10
CA ILE A 285 -5.93 -19.78 23.10
C ILE A 285 -5.40 -20.81 22.11
N LEU A 286 -4.17 -20.63 21.62
CA LEU A 286 -3.53 -21.53 20.67
C LEU A 286 -3.40 -22.95 21.25
N LYS A 287 -2.97 -23.09 22.51
CA LYS A 287 -2.90 -24.40 23.17
C LYS A 287 -4.26 -25.09 23.27
N LYS A 288 -5.33 -24.35 23.60
CA LYS A 288 -6.71 -24.88 23.61
C LYS A 288 -7.19 -25.29 22.23
N ARG A 289 -6.71 -24.63 21.18
CA ARG A 289 -6.95 -24.97 19.77
C ARG A 289 -5.93 -25.97 19.22
N GLY A 290 -5.20 -26.71 20.06
CA GLY A 290 -4.34 -27.83 19.62
C GLY A 290 -3.01 -27.43 18.97
N TYR A 291 -2.62 -26.16 19.00
CA TYR A 291 -1.32 -25.73 18.49
C TYR A 291 -0.18 -26.25 19.37
N LYS A 292 0.92 -26.62 18.71
CA LYS A 292 2.21 -26.97 19.32
C LYS A 292 3.09 -25.73 19.30
N ILE A 293 3.47 -25.25 20.48
CA ILE A 293 4.37 -24.10 20.60
C ILE A 293 5.81 -24.59 20.40
N VAL A 294 6.51 -23.98 19.44
CA VAL A 294 7.91 -24.27 19.10
C VAL A 294 8.76 -23.00 19.25
N ALA A 295 10.07 -23.15 19.21
CA ALA A 295 11.02 -22.04 19.21
C ALA A 295 12.18 -22.39 18.27
N THR A 296 12.57 -21.46 17.40
CA THR A 296 13.60 -21.66 16.40
C THR A 296 14.71 -20.61 16.49
N PRO A 297 15.94 -20.92 16.05
CA PRO A 297 17.05 -19.97 16.06
C PRO A 297 16.77 -18.66 15.30
N HIS A 298 17.52 -17.60 15.64
CA HIS A 298 17.46 -16.30 14.95
C HIS A 298 18.27 -16.26 13.64
N ILE A 299 19.23 -17.17 13.50
CA ILE A 299 20.09 -17.31 12.33
C ILE A 299 19.93 -18.72 11.75
N GLY A 300 20.07 -18.83 10.43
CA GLY A 300 20.06 -20.09 9.71
C GLY A 300 21.19 -20.12 8.69
N ASN A 301 21.66 -21.31 8.32
CA ASN A 301 22.61 -21.46 7.21
C ASN A 301 21.95 -20.90 5.94
N VAL A 302 22.71 -20.16 5.13
CA VAL A 302 22.19 -19.56 3.88
C VAL A 302 21.50 -20.57 2.97
N ASN A 303 21.96 -21.83 2.95
CA ASN A 303 21.36 -22.88 2.14
C ASN A 303 19.92 -23.20 2.54
N LEU A 304 19.53 -23.03 3.80
CA LEU A 304 18.13 -23.17 4.24
C LEU A 304 17.22 -22.19 3.46
N TYR A 305 17.67 -20.95 3.32
CA TYR A 305 16.90 -19.91 2.66
C TYR A 305 16.91 -20.05 1.13
N LYS A 306 18.01 -20.55 0.55
CA LYS A 306 18.05 -20.94 -0.87
C LYS A 306 17.08 -22.09 -1.17
N THR A 307 17.07 -23.13 -0.33
CA THR A 307 16.11 -24.23 -0.42
C THR A 307 14.69 -23.68 -0.39
N SER A 308 14.37 -22.77 0.54
CA SER A 308 13.04 -22.17 0.63
C SER A 308 12.69 -21.14 -0.48
N GLY A 309 13.67 -20.66 -1.24
CA GLY A 309 13.51 -19.54 -2.20
C GLY A 309 13.51 -18.14 -1.57
N HIS A 310 13.58 -18.03 -0.24
CA HIS A 310 13.62 -16.74 0.46
C HIS A 310 14.90 -15.96 0.18
N TYR A 311 16.02 -16.65 -0.07
CA TYR A 311 17.30 -15.98 -0.35
C TYR A 311 17.21 -15.10 -1.61
N GLU A 312 16.64 -15.65 -2.67
CA GLU A 312 16.46 -14.96 -3.95
C GLU A 312 15.35 -13.91 -3.88
N LYS A 313 14.23 -14.23 -3.22
CA LYS A 313 13.04 -13.37 -3.22
C LYS A 313 13.13 -12.19 -2.25
N TYR A 314 13.78 -12.36 -1.10
CA TYR A 314 14.03 -11.22 -0.21
C TYR A 314 15.23 -10.40 -0.67
N GLY A 315 16.27 -11.02 -1.24
CA GLY A 315 17.42 -10.33 -1.82
C GLY A 315 17.95 -9.19 -0.92
N GLU A 316 17.90 -7.97 -1.46
CA GLU A 316 18.36 -6.74 -0.78
C GLU A 316 17.52 -6.33 0.45
N SER A 317 16.30 -6.86 0.58
CA SER A 317 15.42 -6.65 1.74
C SER A 317 15.81 -7.51 2.95
N SER A 318 16.89 -8.28 2.85
CA SER A 318 17.47 -9.06 3.96
C SER A 318 18.77 -8.47 4.46
N PHE A 319 19.05 -8.69 5.74
CA PHE A 319 20.38 -8.44 6.26
C PHE A 319 21.40 -9.33 5.54
N ARG A 320 22.54 -8.73 5.18
CA ARG A 320 23.59 -9.45 4.47
C ARG A 320 24.03 -10.69 5.26
N PRO A 321 24.26 -11.83 4.58
CA PRO A 321 24.83 -13.00 5.22
C PRO A 321 26.15 -12.69 5.93
N VAL A 322 26.35 -13.35 7.06
CA VAL A 322 27.58 -13.34 7.86
C VAL A 322 28.39 -14.57 7.47
N SER A 323 29.55 -14.35 6.86
CA SER A 323 30.54 -15.40 6.59
C SER A 323 31.25 -15.80 7.88
N THR A 324 31.55 -17.09 8.04
CA THR A 324 32.39 -17.57 9.14
C THR A 324 33.86 -17.69 8.69
N PRO A 325 34.80 -17.98 9.61
CA PRO A 325 36.17 -18.33 9.23
C PRO A 325 36.28 -19.60 8.37
N GLN A 326 35.24 -20.45 8.33
CA GLN A 326 35.20 -21.63 7.49
C GLN A 326 34.79 -21.24 6.06
N GLU A 327 35.64 -21.56 5.10
CA GLU A 327 35.38 -21.27 3.68
C GLU A 327 34.07 -21.91 3.22
N GLY A 328 33.22 -21.11 2.58
CA GLY A 328 31.92 -21.54 2.06
C GLY A 328 30.77 -21.57 3.08
N GLU A 329 31.03 -21.32 4.36
CA GLU A 329 29.99 -21.30 5.40
C GLU A 329 29.47 -19.87 5.65
N GLN A 330 28.15 -19.71 5.48
CA GLN A 330 27.48 -18.44 5.70
C GLN A 330 26.15 -18.63 6.45
N PHE A 331 25.86 -17.71 7.35
CA PHE A 331 24.61 -17.64 8.09
C PHE A 331 23.87 -16.34 7.76
N MET A 332 22.55 -16.36 7.88
CA MET A 332 21.72 -15.17 7.68
C MET A 332 20.67 -15.08 8.79
N LEU A 333 20.40 -13.84 9.23
CA LEU A 333 19.28 -13.54 10.11
C LEU A 333 17.97 -13.92 9.43
N LYS A 334 17.11 -14.67 10.11
CA LYS A 334 15.88 -15.20 9.48
C LYS A 334 14.94 -14.06 9.09
N PRO A 335 14.51 -13.97 7.81
CA PRO A 335 13.51 -12.99 7.38
C PRO A 335 12.07 -13.48 7.63
N MET A 336 11.92 -14.80 7.82
CA MET A 336 10.66 -15.52 8.08
C MET A 336 10.94 -16.80 8.90
N ASN A 337 9.94 -17.30 9.63
CA ASN A 337 10.08 -18.52 10.43
C ASN A 337 9.81 -19.81 9.64
N CYS A 338 9.05 -19.74 8.53
CA CYS A 338 8.60 -20.92 7.77
C CYS A 338 9.70 -21.94 7.44
N PRO A 339 10.93 -21.57 7.01
CA PRO A 339 11.95 -22.57 6.69
C PRO A 339 12.35 -23.43 7.89
N HIS A 340 12.38 -22.82 9.08
CA HIS A 340 12.74 -23.55 10.31
C HIS A 340 11.60 -24.48 10.76
N HIS A 341 10.34 -24.09 10.54
CA HIS A 341 9.20 -24.94 10.87
C HIS A 341 9.11 -26.14 9.92
N CYS A 342 9.53 -26.00 8.65
CA CYS A 342 9.71 -27.13 7.74
C CYS A 342 10.75 -28.14 8.26
N GLU A 343 11.88 -27.65 8.78
CA GLU A 343 12.90 -28.54 9.38
C GLU A 343 12.40 -29.24 10.65
N ILE A 344 11.59 -28.56 11.50
CA ILE A 344 10.93 -29.21 12.63
C ILE A 344 9.95 -30.29 12.15
N TYR A 345 9.19 -30.04 11.09
CA TYR A 345 8.31 -31.04 10.50
C TYR A 345 9.11 -32.26 10.05
N ASN A 346 10.22 -32.06 9.33
CA ASN A 346 11.08 -33.14 8.82
C ASN A 346 11.82 -33.94 9.90
N ALA A 347 11.92 -33.43 11.13
CA ALA A 347 12.64 -34.10 12.21
C ALA A 347 12.01 -35.45 12.61
N THR A 348 10.72 -35.67 12.31
CA THR A 348 10.00 -36.91 12.64
C THR A 348 9.06 -37.34 11.51
N PRO A 349 8.84 -38.66 11.30
CA PRO A 349 7.84 -39.12 10.35
C PRO A 349 6.41 -38.82 10.83
N HIS A 350 5.51 -38.48 9.89
CA HIS A 350 4.09 -38.19 10.17
C HIS A 350 3.16 -39.16 9.47
N SER A 351 2.10 -39.59 10.14
CA SER A 351 0.96 -40.30 9.55
C SER A 351 -0.12 -39.31 9.11
N TYR A 352 -0.94 -39.70 8.13
CA TYR A 352 -2.15 -38.95 7.76
C TYR A 352 -3.07 -38.67 8.97
N LYS A 353 -3.01 -39.50 10.02
CA LYS A 353 -3.77 -39.36 11.27
C LYS A 353 -3.24 -38.25 12.19
N ASP A 354 -1.97 -37.87 12.04
CA ASP A 354 -1.35 -36.82 12.83
C ASP A 354 -1.71 -35.42 12.29
N LEU A 355 -2.27 -35.35 11.08
CA LEU A 355 -2.68 -34.12 10.42
C LEU A 355 -4.15 -33.78 10.72
N PRO A 356 -4.47 -32.49 10.99
CA PRO A 356 -3.62 -31.32 10.82
C PRO A 356 -2.65 -31.09 11.98
N LEU A 357 -1.37 -30.86 11.66
CA LEU A 357 -0.35 -30.45 12.62
C LEU A 357 -0.22 -28.92 12.61
N ARG A 358 -0.40 -28.28 13.76
CA ARG A 358 -0.37 -26.82 13.88
C ARG A 358 0.83 -26.39 14.72
N MET A 359 1.85 -25.80 14.11
CA MET A 359 3.03 -25.28 14.82
C MET A 359 2.95 -23.77 14.95
N ALA A 360 3.19 -23.23 16.14
CA ALA A 360 3.18 -21.78 16.39
C ALA A 360 4.42 -21.34 17.14
N GLU A 361 4.90 -20.14 16.82
CA GLU A 361 6.07 -19.52 17.42
C GLU A 361 5.85 -18.01 17.50
N PHE A 362 6.16 -17.40 18.65
CA PHE A 362 6.36 -15.96 18.70
C PHE A 362 7.77 -15.65 18.20
N GLY A 363 7.95 -15.80 16.89
CA GLY A 363 9.26 -15.87 16.24
C GLY A 363 9.78 -14.50 15.84
N THR A 364 10.95 -14.13 16.36
CA THR A 364 11.62 -12.89 15.98
C THR A 364 12.33 -13.05 14.64
N VAL A 365 11.96 -12.19 13.68
CA VAL A 365 12.53 -12.15 12.33
C VAL A 365 13.13 -10.77 12.05
N TYR A 366 13.94 -10.70 10.98
CA TYR A 366 14.70 -9.51 10.63
C TYR A 366 14.55 -9.17 9.16
N ARG A 367 14.20 -7.91 8.86
CA ARG A 367 14.12 -7.37 7.49
C ARG A 367 14.93 -6.10 7.39
N TYR A 368 15.61 -5.95 6.26
CA TYR A 368 16.41 -4.77 5.97
C TYR A 368 15.54 -3.67 5.33
N GLU A 369 14.65 -3.11 6.14
CA GLU A 369 13.86 -1.94 5.76
C GLU A 369 14.78 -0.72 5.58
N GLN A 370 14.51 0.11 4.57
CA GLN A 370 15.32 1.30 4.32
C GLN A 370 15.14 2.30 5.47
N SER A 371 16.19 3.08 5.77
CA SER A 371 16.18 4.01 6.92
C SER A 371 15.03 5.01 6.87
N GLY A 372 14.68 5.49 5.66
CA GLY A 372 13.56 6.42 5.44
C GLY A 372 12.17 5.79 5.64
N GLU A 373 12.07 4.46 5.65
CA GLU A 373 10.80 3.76 5.82
C GLU A 373 10.49 3.43 7.29
N LEU A 374 11.51 3.51 8.16
CA LEU A 374 11.36 3.17 9.57
C LEU A 374 10.47 4.18 10.30
N HIS A 375 9.49 3.66 11.04
CA HIS A 375 8.52 4.48 11.72
C HIS A 375 8.09 3.84 13.04
N GLY A 376 8.60 4.37 14.17
CA GLY A 376 8.24 3.92 15.51
C GLY A 376 8.25 2.39 15.62
N LEU A 377 7.17 1.80 16.14
CA LEU A 377 6.97 0.35 16.18
C LEU A 377 6.22 -0.19 14.94
N THR A 378 5.62 0.66 14.12
CA THR A 378 4.80 0.22 12.99
C THR A 378 5.61 -0.34 11.82
N ARG A 379 6.87 0.14 11.67
CA ARG A 379 7.83 -0.36 10.67
C ARG A 379 9.24 -0.39 11.27
N VAL A 380 9.74 -1.60 11.51
CA VAL A 380 10.99 -1.88 12.24
C VAL A 380 11.79 -2.98 11.52
N ARG A 381 13.09 -3.09 11.82
CA ARG A 381 13.99 -4.10 11.22
C ARG A 381 14.01 -5.41 11.98
N SER A 382 13.70 -5.39 13.27
CA SER A 382 13.59 -6.57 14.13
C SER A 382 12.21 -6.58 14.74
N PHE A 383 11.44 -7.63 14.47
CA PHE A 383 10.09 -7.76 14.98
C PHE A 383 9.72 -9.21 15.26
N THR A 384 8.77 -9.39 16.15
CA THR A 384 8.29 -10.71 16.58
C THR A 384 6.91 -10.93 16.02
N GLN A 385 6.71 -11.99 15.25
CA GLN A 385 5.39 -12.34 14.72
C GLN A 385 4.76 -13.42 15.59
N ASP A 386 3.43 -13.40 15.72
CA ASP A 386 2.66 -14.51 16.31
C ASP A 386 2.46 -15.66 15.31
N ASP A 387 3.55 -16.01 14.63
CA ASP A 387 3.59 -16.82 13.43
C ASP A 387 3.18 -18.27 13.69
N ALA A 388 2.53 -18.88 12.70
CA ALA A 388 2.20 -20.29 12.76
C ALA A 388 2.05 -20.90 11.38
N HIS A 389 2.38 -22.19 11.34
CA HIS A 389 2.35 -23.01 10.15
C HIS A 389 1.53 -24.26 10.40
N HIS A 390 0.45 -24.41 9.64
CA HIS A 390 -0.38 -25.61 9.65
C HIS A 390 0.07 -26.52 8.53
N PHE A 391 0.35 -27.77 8.84
CA PHE A 391 0.59 -28.83 7.87
C PHE A 391 -0.66 -29.68 7.85
N CYS A 392 -1.36 -29.71 6.73
CA CYS A 392 -2.64 -30.40 6.62
C CYS A 392 -2.70 -31.19 5.32
N ARG A 393 -3.60 -32.17 5.25
CA ARG A 393 -3.85 -32.84 3.98
C ARG A 393 -4.66 -31.91 3.07
N PRO A 394 -4.59 -32.08 1.73
CA PRO A 394 -5.36 -31.27 0.82
C PRO A 394 -6.89 -31.30 1.09
N ASP A 395 -7.43 -32.41 1.59
CA ASP A 395 -8.85 -32.54 1.97
C ASP A 395 -9.23 -31.76 3.24
N GLN A 396 -8.25 -31.39 4.08
CA GLN A 396 -8.46 -30.67 5.34
C GLN A 396 -8.30 -29.15 5.21
N LEU A 397 -7.72 -28.67 4.11
CA LEU A 397 -7.32 -27.27 3.91
C LEU A 397 -8.45 -26.29 4.21
N ARG A 398 -9.65 -26.53 3.64
CA ARG A 398 -10.79 -25.62 3.75
C ARG A 398 -11.27 -25.44 5.19
N GLU A 399 -11.34 -26.52 5.96
CA GLU A 399 -11.74 -26.47 7.38
C GLU A 399 -10.66 -25.84 8.26
N GLU A 400 -9.37 -26.11 7.98
CA GLU A 400 -8.26 -25.44 8.66
C GLU A 400 -8.27 -23.94 8.39
N PHE A 401 -8.51 -23.53 7.15
CA PHE A 401 -8.56 -22.12 6.75
C PHE A 401 -9.68 -21.36 7.49
N LYS A 402 -10.90 -21.93 7.53
CA LYS A 402 -12.03 -21.38 8.29
C LYS A 402 -11.74 -21.29 9.79
N SER A 403 -11.10 -22.31 10.36
CA SER A 403 -10.70 -22.33 11.78
C SER A 403 -9.73 -21.19 12.13
N ILE A 404 -8.85 -20.83 11.20
CA ILE A 404 -7.94 -19.68 11.34
C ILE A 404 -8.71 -18.36 11.21
N ILE A 405 -9.62 -18.22 10.22
CA ILE A 405 -10.49 -17.03 10.10
C ILE A 405 -11.27 -16.81 11.40
N ASP A 406 -11.89 -17.86 11.96
CA ASP A 406 -12.61 -17.76 13.22
C ASP A 406 -11.71 -17.28 14.36
N LEU A 407 -10.45 -17.74 14.42
CA LEU A 407 -9.48 -17.25 15.41
C LEU A 407 -9.17 -15.76 15.22
N VAL A 408 -8.97 -15.29 13.98
CA VAL A 408 -8.76 -13.87 13.68
C VAL A 408 -9.95 -13.05 14.15
N LEU A 409 -11.17 -13.44 13.75
CA LEU A 409 -12.40 -12.73 14.11
C LEU A 409 -12.66 -12.75 15.62
N TYR A 410 -12.33 -13.85 16.30
CA TYR A 410 -12.40 -13.94 17.76
C TYR A 410 -11.50 -12.92 18.45
N VAL A 411 -10.25 -12.79 17.97
CA VAL A 411 -9.30 -11.81 18.51
C VAL A 411 -9.74 -10.37 18.21
N PHE A 412 -10.22 -10.10 17.00
CA PHE A 412 -10.72 -8.77 16.64
C PHE A 412 -11.91 -8.34 17.50
N ARG A 413 -12.86 -9.25 17.78
CA ARG A 413 -13.98 -8.97 18.70
C ARG A 413 -13.51 -8.62 20.11
N ILE A 414 -12.50 -9.32 20.63
CA ILE A 414 -11.97 -9.05 21.98
C ILE A 414 -11.30 -7.67 22.05
N LEU A 415 -10.65 -7.26 20.97
CA LEU A 415 -9.92 -6.00 20.88
C LEU A 415 -10.79 -4.83 20.38
N ASN A 416 -12.09 -5.09 20.15
CA ASN A 416 -13.06 -4.13 19.64
C ASN A 416 -12.68 -3.55 18.25
N PHE A 417 -12.03 -4.35 17.41
CA PHE A 417 -11.80 -4.02 16.00
C PHE A 417 -13.01 -4.44 15.16
N ASN A 418 -14.00 -3.56 15.11
CA ASN A 418 -15.27 -3.82 14.41
C ASN A 418 -15.25 -3.42 12.93
N GLU A 419 -14.35 -2.53 12.53
CA GLU A 419 -14.20 -2.06 11.15
C GLU A 419 -12.96 -2.67 10.50
N PHE A 420 -13.17 -3.71 9.70
CA PHE A 420 -12.12 -4.30 8.88
C PHE A 420 -12.65 -4.70 7.50
N THR A 421 -11.74 -4.72 6.53
CA THR A 421 -11.98 -5.27 5.19
C THR A 421 -11.08 -6.47 4.99
N ALA A 422 -11.62 -7.56 4.44
CA ALA A 422 -10.80 -8.68 4.03
C ALA A 422 -10.28 -8.41 2.61
N GLN A 423 -8.99 -8.58 2.39
CA GLN A 423 -8.36 -8.41 1.08
C GLN A 423 -7.85 -9.77 0.60
N VAL A 424 -8.36 -10.24 -0.54
CA VAL A 424 -7.86 -11.44 -1.22
C VAL A 424 -6.81 -10.99 -2.21
N SER A 425 -5.54 -11.24 -1.91
CA SER A 425 -4.46 -10.86 -2.81
C SER A 425 -4.02 -12.04 -3.68
N LEU A 426 -4.07 -11.83 -4.99
CA LEU A 426 -3.80 -12.82 -6.03
C LEU A 426 -2.47 -12.51 -6.73
N ARG A 427 -1.94 -13.47 -7.49
CA ARG A 427 -0.72 -13.22 -8.26
C ARG A 427 -0.96 -12.28 -9.43
N ASP A 428 0.06 -11.55 -9.83
CA ASP A 428 0.06 -10.81 -11.08
C ASP A 428 0.14 -11.81 -12.27
N PRO A 429 -0.88 -11.88 -13.14
CA PRO A 429 -0.86 -12.78 -14.29
C PRO A 429 0.18 -12.41 -15.34
N ASP A 430 0.59 -11.13 -15.39
CA ASP A 430 1.53 -10.60 -16.37
C ASP A 430 3.00 -10.69 -15.89
N HIS A 431 3.23 -10.88 -14.59
CA HIS A 431 4.57 -10.96 -13.97
C HIS A 431 4.77 -12.25 -13.17
N LYS A 432 4.57 -13.41 -13.82
CA LYS A 432 4.64 -14.73 -13.17
C LYS A 432 6.01 -15.04 -12.55
N GLU A 433 7.09 -14.47 -13.06
CA GLU A 433 8.46 -14.64 -12.55
C GLU A 433 8.65 -14.15 -11.11
N LYS A 434 7.77 -13.26 -10.63
CA LYS A 434 7.75 -12.81 -9.23
C LYS A 434 7.34 -13.92 -8.27
N TYR A 435 6.62 -14.93 -8.75
CA TYR A 435 6.07 -16.01 -7.95
C TYR A 435 6.82 -17.33 -8.17
N ILE A 436 6.75 -18.24 -7.20
CA ILE A 436 7.28 -19.61 -7.31
C ILE A 436 6.11 -20.59 -7.40
N GLY A 437 6.34 -21.71 -8.07
CA GLY A 437 5.35 -22.78 -8.21
C GLY A 437 4.77 -22.94 -9.61
N THR A 438 3.98 -23.99 -9.76
CA THR A 438 3.26 -24.30 -11.01
C THR A 438 1.97 -23.48 -11.11
N ASP A 439 1.50 -23.24 -12.34
CA ASP A 439 0.22 -22.57 -12.57
C ASP A 439 -0.96 -23.32 -11.91
N GLU A 440 -0.92 -24.65 -11.91
CA GLU A 440 -1.94 -25.49 -11.27
C GLU A 440 -2.02 -25.27 -9.75
N ASN A 441 -0.87 -25.17 -9.07
CA ASN A 441 -0.84 -24.90 -7.62
C ASN A 441 -1.41 -23.52 -7.29
N TRP A 442 -1.14 -22.52 -8.14
CA TRP A 442 -1.67 -21.17 -7.99
C TRP A 442 -3.18 -21.11 -8.21
N GLU A 443 -3.67 -21.63 -9.33
CA GLU A 443 -5.10 -21.67 -9.63
C GLU A 443 -5.90 -22.39 -8.53
N ARG A 444 -5.31 -23.45 -7.97
CA ARG A 444 -5.90 -24.17 -6.84
C ARG A 444 -5.93 -23.30 -5.58
N ALA A 445 -4.81 -22.71 -5.18
CA ALA A 445 -4.72 -21.90 -3.97
C ALA A 445 -5.64 -20.66 -4.04
N GLU A 446 -5.73 -20.01 -5.20
CA GLU A 446 -6.56 -18.83 -5.43
C GLU A 446 -8.05 -19.17 -5.38
N ARG A 447 -8.45 -20.31 -5.94
CA ARG A 447 -9.83 -20.78 -5.80
C ARG A 447 -10.16 -21.11 -4.35
N ASP A 448 -9.30 -21.85 -3.67
CA ASP A 448 -9.54 -22.31 -2.30
C ASP A 448 -9.67 -21.13 -1.32
N ILE A 449 -8.89 -20.05 -1.51
CA ILE A 449 -8.96 -18.85 -0.67
C ILE A 449 -10.23 -18.03 -0.90
N ILE A 450 -10.65 -17.88 -2.17
CA ILE A 450 -11.86 -17.13 -2.55
C ILE A 450 -13.10 -17.85 -2.02
N GLU A 451 -13.19 -19.17 -2.24
CA GLU A 451 -14.32 -19.97 -1.76
C GLU A 451 -14.43 -19.94 -0.24
N ALA A 452 -13.31 -20.10 0.48
CA ALA A 452 -13.33 -20.09 1.94
C ALA A 452 -13.74 -18.72 2.52
N ALA A 453 -13.32 -17.62 1.89
CA ALA A 453 -13.73 -16.28 2.31
C ALA A 453 -15.22 -16.02 2.06
N ALA A 454 -15.74 -16.48 0.91
CA ALA A 454 -17.16 -16.38 0.56
C ALA A 454 -18.06 -17.17 1.52
N GLU A 455 -17.69 -18.40 1.88
CA GLU A 455 -18.46 -19.22 2.83
C GLU A 455 -18.54 -18.62 4.24
N MET A 456 -17.49 -17.89 4.63
CA MET A 456 -17.45 -17.19 5.91
C MET A 456 -18.19 -15.83 5.87
N ASN A 457 -18.84 -15.50 4.73
CA ASN A 457 -19.53 -14.23 4.49
C ASN A 457 -18.66 -13.01 4.77
N LEU A 458 -17.37 -13.09 4.43
CA LEU A 458 -16.46 -11.95 4.56
C LEU A 458 -16.72 -10.94 3.45
N ASN A 459 -16.71 -9.65 3.80
CA ASN A 459 -16.68 -8.58 2.80
C ASN A 459 -15.26 -8.48 2.23
N THR A 460 -15.05 -9.01 1.03
CA THR A 460 -13.73 -9.12 0.40
C THR A 460 -13.52 -8.13 -0.74
N VAL A 461 -12.32 -7.57 -0.82
CA VAL A 461 -11.79 -6.88 -2.02
C VAL A 461 -10.70 -7.75 -2.62
N ILE A 462 -10.66 -7.88 -3.95
CA ILE A 462 -9.61 -8.62 -4.66
C ILE A 462 -8.54 -7.64 -5.12
N GLU A 463 -7.28 -7.94 -4.82
CA GLU A 463 -6.12 -7.15 -5.22
C GLU A 463 -5.13 -8.03 -5.99
N THR A 464 -4.92 -7.75 -7.27
CA THR A 464 -4.01 -8.51 -8.13
C THR A 464 -2.58 -8.00 -8.00
N GLY A 465 -1.61 -8.90 -7.88
CA GLY A 465 -0.19 -8.57 -7.76
C GLY A 465 0.33 -8.48 -6.33
N GLU A 466 -0.57 -8.45 -5.35
CA GLU A 466 -0.23 -8.29 -3.93
C GLU A 466 0.08 -9.62 -3.22
N ALA A 467 -0.11 -10.78 -3.87
CA ALA A 467 0.16 -12.09 -3.25
C ALA A 467 1.61 -12.26 -2.76
N ALA A 468 1.81 -13.16 -1.79
CA ALA A 468 3.15 -13.58 -1.41
C ALA A 468 3.80 -14.37 -2.55
N PHE A 469 5.13 -14.40 -2.62
CA PHE A 469 5.80 -15.08 -3.74
C PHE A 469 5.50 -16.58 -3.81
N TYR A 470 5.05 -17.21 -2.72
CA TYR A 470 4.76 -18.64 -2.63
C TYR A 470 3.25 -18.99 -2.56
N GLY A 471 2.35 -18.01 -2.60
CA GLY A 471 0.91 -18.29 -2.60
C GLY A 471 0.02 -17.06 -2.38
N PRO A 472 -1.29 -17.18 -2.63
CA PRO A 472 -2.26 -16.12 -2.38
C PRO A 472 -2.48 -15.92 -0.88
N LYS A 473 -2.98 -14.74 -0.52
CA LYS A 473 -3.17 -14.33 0.88
C LYS A 473 -4.53 -13.70 1.13
N LEU A 474 -5.09 -13.97 2.30
CA LEU A 474 -6.25 -13.31 2.87
C LEU A 474 -5.74 -12.39 3.98
N ASP A 475 -5.71 -11.09 3.69
CA ASP A 475 -5.27 -10.06 4.61
C ASP A 475 -6.46 -9.38 5.27
N PHE A 476 -6.34 -9.11 6.56
CA PHE A 476 -7.34 -8.38 7.34
C PHE A 476 -6.85 -6.95 7.56
N MET A 477 -7.46 -6.03 6.81
CA MET A 477 -7.15 -4.60 6.82
C MET A 477 -8.01 -3.92 7.89
N VAL A 478 -7.41 -3.56 9.02
CA VAL A 478 -8.07 -2.90 10.14
C VAL A 478 -7.82 -1.40 10.08
N LYS A 479 -8.88 -0.61 10.24
CA LYS A 479 -8.76 0.84 10.36
C LYS A 479 -8.47 1.22 11.81
N ASP A 480 -7.39 1.96 12.06
CA ASP A 480 -7.11 2.48 13.40
C ASP A 480 -8.01 3.68 13.74
N ALA A 481 -7.95 4.13 15.00
CA ALA A 481 -8.74 5.26 15.50
C ALA A 481 -8.47 6.59 14.76
N ILE A 482 -7.41 6.64 13.95
CA ILE A 482 -6.98 7.82 13.18
C ILE A 482 -6.96 7.50 11.69
N GLY A 483 -7.84 6.60 11.28
CA GLY A 483 -8.24 6.33 9.90
C GLY A 483 -7.23 5.62 9.00
N ARG A 484 -6.05 5.23 9.51
CA ARG A 484 -5.06 4.50 8.72
C ARG A 484 -5.42 3.02 8.67
N LYS A 485 -5.17 2.38 7.53
CA LYS A 485 -5.39 0.96 7.33
C LYS A 485 -4.13 0.18 7.68
N TRP A 486 -4.26 -0.81 8.56
CA TRP A 486 -3.19 -1.70 8.97
C TRP A 486 -3.53 -3.13 8.60
N GLN A 487 -2.60 -3.79 7.90
CA GLN A 487 -2.62 -5.23 7.77
C GLN A 487 -2.20 -5.85 9.10
N LEU A 488 -3.12 -6.57 9.74
CA LEU A 488 -2.88 -7.32 10.99
C LEU A 488 -2.87 -8.82 10.74
N GLY A 489 -4.06 -9.42 10.64
CA GLY A 489 -4.24 -10.84 10.37
C GLY A 489 -3.91 -11.15 8.91
N THR A 490 -3.19 -12.25 8.68
CA THR A 490 -2.89 -12.75 7.33
C THR A 490 -2.95 -14.25 7.33
N ILE A 491 -3.58 -14.84 6.31
CA ILE A 491 -3.63 -16.29 6.10
C ILE A 491 -3.20 -16.58 4.66
N GLN A 492 -2.23 -17.48 4.48
CA GLN A 492 -1.63 -17.77 3.17
C GLN A 492 -1.63 -19.27 2.92
N VAL A 493 -2.00 -19.69 1.71
CA VAL A 493 -1.98 -21.10 1.30
C VAL A 493 -0.72 -21.34 0.47
N ASP A 494 0.11 -22.29 0.91
CA ASP A 494 1.40 -22.59 0.30
C ASP A 494 1.51 -24.08 -0.07
N TYR A 495 1.57 -24.33 -1.37
CA TYR A 495 1.86 -25.63 -1.97
C TYR A 495 3.34 -25.80 -2.33
N ASN A 496 4.13 -24.74 -2.29
CA ASN A 496 5.50 -24.65 -2.77
C ASN A 496 6.52 -25.08 -1.72
N LEU A 497 6.48 -24.54 -0.50
CA LEU A 497 7.44 -24.92 0.52
C LEU A 497 7.41 -26.42 0.86
N PRO A 498 6.24 -27.09 0.93
CA PRO A 498 6.20 -28.55 1.06
C PRO A 498 6.98 -29.30 -0.02
N GLU A 499 6.94 -28.84 -1.28
CA GLU A 499 7.71 -29.47 -2.35
C GLU A 499 9.21 -29.19 -2.23
N ARG A 500 9.58 -27.94 -1.93
CA ARG A 500 10.99 -27.52 -1.87
C ARG A 500 11.76 -28.15 -0.71
N PHE A 501 11.06 -28.47 0.38
CA PHE A 501 11.63 -29.15 1.55
C PHE A 501 11.39 -30.67 1.56
N ASP A 502 10.79 -31.22 0.49
CA ASP A 502 10.37 -32.63 0.39
C ASP A 502 9.57 -33.11 1.62
N LEU A 503 8.64 -32.27 2.09
CA LEU A 503 7.80 -32.59 3.23
C LEU A 503 6.84 -33.71 2.85
N THR A 504 6.80 -34.77 3.65
CA THR A 504 5.93 -35.92 3.39
C THR A 504 5.17 -36.40 4.62
N TYR A 505 4.04 -37.07 4.41
CA TYR A 505 3.33 -37.88 5.40
C TYR A 505 2.94 -39.23 4.79
N ASN A 506 2.74 -40.25 5.63
CA ASN A 506 2.27 -41.56 5.19
C ASN A 506 0.73 -41.58 5.10
N GLY A 507 0.20 -41.78 3.90
CA GLY A 507 -1.22 -41.87 3.60
C GLY A 507 -1.89 -43.12 4.14
N SER A 508 -3.23 -43.16 4.09
CA SER A 508 -4.01 -44.36 4.42
C SER A 508 -3.78 -45.53 3.45
N ASP A 509 -3.22 -45.23 2.29
CA ASP A 509 -2.79 -46.15 1.24
C ASP A 509 -1.34 -46.64 1.44
N ASN A 510 -0.69 -46.27 2.54
CA ASN A 510 0.73 -46.51 2.83
C ASN A 510 1.70 -45.89 1.82
N GLN A 511 1.27 -44.91 1.01
CA GLN A 511 2.16 -44.14 0.15
C GLN A 511 2.59 -42.84 0.82
N LYS A 512 3.68 -42.24 0.34
CA LYS A 512 4.10 -40.91 0.78
C LYS A 512 3.32 -39.86 0.00
N HIS A 513 2.69 -38.94 0.73
CA HIS A 513 1.96 -37.81 0.19
C HIS A 513 2.56 -36.50 0.70
N ARG A 514 2.35 -35.40 -0.01
CA ARG A 514 2.80 -34.07 0.41
C ARG A 514 1.69 -33.33 1.17
N PRO A 515 1.99 -32.71 2.33
CA PRO A 515 1.03 -31.85 3.00
C PRO A 515 0.91 -30.51 2.25
N VAL A 516 -0.18 -29.80 2.53
CA VAL A 516 -0.34 -28.37 2.23
C VAL A 516 0.02 -27.57 3.47
N MET A 517 0.73 -26.45 3.28
CA MET A 517 1.13 -25.56 4.35
C MET A 517 0.22 -24.33 4.38
N ILE A 518 -0.27 -23.94 5.56
CA ILE A 518 -0.98 -22.66 5.76
C ILE A 518 -0.14 -21.80 6.69
N HIS A 519 0.25 -20.62 6.22
CA HIS A 519 0.91 -19.60 7.06
C HIS A 519 -0.14 -18.71 7.66
N ARG A 520 0.01 -18.36 8.92
CA ARG A 520 -0.88 -17.37 9.52
C ARG A 520 -0.23 -16.52 10.59
N THR A 521 -0.68 -15.27 10.63
CA THR A 521 -0.52 -14.36 11.78
C THR A 521 -1.89 -13.83 12.18
N ILE A 522 -2.10 -13.58 13.47
CA ILE A 522 -3.34 -13.00 14.00
C ILE A 522 -3.11 -11.54 14.38
N PHE A 523 -2.07 -11.28 15.18
CA PHE A 523 -1.65 -9.92 15.50
C PHE A 523 -0.79 -9.31 14.39
N GLY A 524 -0.08 -10.15 13.62
CA GLY A 524 0.99 -9.69 12.74
C GLY A 524 2.28 -9.59 13.54
N SER A 525 3.01 -8.47 13.42
CA SER A 525 4.12 -8.22 14.35
C SER A 525 3.63 -7.64 15.67
N MET A 526 4.22 -8.08 16.78
CA MET A 526 3.94 -7.56 18.11
C MET A 526 4.22 -6.06 18.18
N GLU A 527 5.28 -5.60 17.54
CA GLU A 527 5.64 -4.19 17.45
C GLU A 527 4.53 -3.36 16.79
N ARG A 528 4.09 -3.75 15.58
CA ARG A 528 3.02 -3.05 14.87
C ARG A 528 1.71 -3.13 15.64
N PHE A 529 1.36 -4.30 16.13
CA PHE A 529 0.11 -4.52 16.85
C PHE A 529 0.04 -3.65 18.12
N VAL A 530 1.12 -3.53 18.89
CA VAL A 530 1.16 -2.66 20.07
C VAL A 530 1.10 -1.18 19.70
N ALA A 531 1.71 -0.75 18.58
CA ALA A 531 1.52 0.63 18.10
C ALA A 531 0.04 0.93 17.83
N VAL A 532 -0.63 0.05 17.08
CA VAL A 532 -2.06 0.19 16.77
C VAL A 532 -2.89 0.16 18.06
N LEU A 533 -2.54 -0.70 19.01
CA LEU A 533 -3.22 -0.77 20.31
C LEU A 533 -3.11 0.55 21.08
N ILE A 534 -1.92 1.13 21.18
CA ILE A 534 -1.67 2.42 21.84
C ILE A 534 -2.48 3.53 21.17
N GLU A 535 -2.45 3.61 19.84
CA GLU A 535 -3.16 4.64 19.07
C GLU A 535 -4.69 4.50 19.19
N ASN A 536 -5.18 3.27 19.20
CA ASN A 536 -6.61 2.98 19.32
C ASN A 536 -7.16 3.27 20.73
N SER A 537 -6.36 3.00 21.77
CA SER A 537 -6.71 3.26 23.18
C SER A 537 -6.44 4.70 23.63
N ALA A 538 -5.66 5.46 22.86
CA ALA A 538 -5.13 6.78 23.22
C ALA A 538 -4.21 6.76 24.46
N GLY A 539 -3.47 5.65 24.64
CA GLY A 539 -2.62 5.36 25.80
C GLY A 539 -3.29 4.46 26.81
#